data_AF-A0A2V7S355-F1
#
_entry.id   AF-A0A2V7S355-F1
#
_cell.length_a   1.000
_cell.length_b   1.000
_cell.length_c   1.000
_cell.angle_alpha   90.00
_cell.angle_beta   90.00
_cell.angle_gamma   90.00
#
_symmetry.space_group_name_H-M   'P 1'
#
loop_
_entity.id
_entity.type
_entity.pdbx_description
1 polymer ?
#
loop_
_entity_poly.entity_id
_entity_poly.type
_entity_poly.pdbx_seq_one_letter_code
_entity_poly.pdbx_strand_id
1 'polypeptide(L)'
;MLKRLPIPGRRIFGDARTLVALLLLAGCDLSSTDPQLATPAQFSRDGSISDLQNGLKTGTARVEVSIIPGGLVARRVEIEQAKEIAKPEEVRGQITAITWSGGHGIATLKVGGLQIAFDSSTSFHPRLSPSNPEGTAGHGHHGKPTVADFVTRIQAQLAAGHHAVVTARRNPAAQPQAPDDASFTASELQFDGGADHPFVALNVSAASLTTNPAPPPDAWLKLLGFQLELRVSDRTTQLKIENPRLQGVRGFEGIVQAVDQTGGTVTLEDGTIIRIVAGTELEPKAGPDDNRLTSLADVAAALAAGKTVGAEGKGLVDATSPLTLDAIKIEFEVE
;
A
#
# COMPACT_ATOMS: atom_id res chain seq x y z
N MET A 1 76.83 -7.79 -62.48
CA MET A 1 76.39 -7.65 -61.07
C MET A 1 75.00 -8.28 -60.96
N LEU A 2 74.85 -9.52 -60.45
CA LEU A 2 74.42 -9.85 -59.06
C LEU A 2 73.29 -8.94 -58.56
N LYS A 3 72.15 -9.36 -57.98
CA LYS A 3 71.65 -10.65 -57.46
C LYS A 3 70.18 -10.40 -56.98
N ARG A 4 69.32 -11.43 -57.11
CA ARG A 4 68.31 -11.94 -56.14
C ARG A 4 67.02 -11.16 -55.76
N LEU A 5 65.86 -11.79 -56.08
CA LEU A 5 64.61 -11.89 -55.27
C LEU A 5 64.87 -12.58 -53.89
N PRO A 6 63.95 -12.68 -52.86
CA PRO A 6 62.46 -12.60 -52.85
C PRO A 6 61.72 -11.99 -51.58
N ILE A 7 60.40 -11.75 -51.72
CA ILE A 7 59.16 -12.07 -50.89
C ILE A 7 59.42 -12.64 -49.45
N PRO A 8 58.66 -12.38 -48.33
CA PRO A 8 57.19 -12.47 -48.22
C PRO A 8 56.43 -11.73 -47.07
N GLY A 9 55.09 -11.81 -47.08
CA GLY A 9 54.21 -11.52 -45.92
C GLY A 9 52.75 -11.27 -46.32
N ARG A 10 51.99 -12.29 -46.74
CA ARG A 10 51.00 -13.07 -45.94
C ARG A 10 49.77 -12.20 -45.53
N ARG A 11 48.61 -12.31 -46.22
CA ARG A 11 47.45 -13.24 -45.96
C ARG A 11 46.70 -12.81 -44.68
N ILE A 12 45.37 -12.60 -44.57
CA ILE A 12 44.16 -13.36 -44.99
C ILE A 12 42.90 -12.51 -44.64
N PHE A 13 41.85 -12.63 -45.48
CA PHE A 13 40.38 -12.68 -45.26
C PHE A 13 39.78 -12.24 -43.90
N GLY A 14 38.55 -11.68 -43.81
CA GLY A 14 37.47 -11.68 -44.79
C GLY A 14 36.16 -11.07 -44.29
N ASP A 15 35.16 -11.26 -45.14
CA ASP A 15 33.73 -10.94 -45.10
C ASP A 15 33.10 -10.59 -43.75
N ALA A 16 32.57 -9.36 -43.65
CA ALA A 16 31.56 -9.00 -42.67
C ALA A 16 30.17 -9.07 -43.30
N ARG A 17 29.50 -10.21 -43.12
CA ARG A 17 28.07 -10.38 -43.37
C ARG A 17 27.28 -9.50 -42.42
N THR A 18 26.55 -8.53 -42.95
CA THR A 18 25.60 -7.70 -42.19
C THR A 18 24.38 -8.55 -41.85
N LEU A 19 24.27 -8.99 -40.59
CA LEU A 19 23.10 -9.67 -40.05
C LEU A 19 22.10 -8.59 -39.59
N VAL A 20 21.02 -8.38 -40.35
CA VAL A 20 19.88 -7.58 -39.91
C VAL A 20 19.05 -8.46 -38.97
N ALA A 21 19.19 -8.25 -37.66
CA ALA A 21 18.34 -8.87 -36.66
C ALA A 21 17.02 -8.11 -36.59
N LEU A 22 15.95 -8.70 -37.13
CA LEU A 22 14.58 -8.29 -36.79
C LEU A 22 14.32 -8.67 -35.33
N LEU A 23 14.29 -7.69 -34.43
CA LEU A 23 13.70 -7.85 -33.11
C LEU A 23 12.18 -7.99 -33.27
N LEU A 24 11.68 -9.23 -33.20
CA LEU A 24 10.29 -9.50 -32.93
C LEU A 24 10.03 -9.16 -31.46
N LEU A 25 9.29 -8.07 -31.22
CA LEU A 25 8.65 -7.81 -29.94
C LEU A 25 7.65 -8.94 -29.67
N ALA A 26 8.05 -9.92 -28.86
CA ALA A 26 7.13 -10.82 -28.22
C ALA A 26 6.29 -9.97 -27.24
N GLY A 27 5.05 -9.65 -27.61
CA GLY A 27 4.07 -9.14 -26.67
C GLY A 27 3.83 -10.21 -25.62
N CYS A 28 4.19 -9.92 -24.38
CA CYS A 28 3.83 -10.75 -23.23
C CYS A 28 2.30 -10.74 -23.12
N ASP A 29 1.68 -11.86 -23.45
CA ASP A 29 0.25 -12.07 -23.28
C ASP A 29 -0.01 -12.35 -21.78
N LEU A 30 -0.07 -11.29 -20.97
CA LEU A 30 -0.39 -11.33 -19.54
C LEU A 30 -1.92 -11.33 -19.33
N SER A 31 -2.59 -12.26 -20.00
CA SER A 31 -4.03 -12.41 -19.96
C SER A 31 -4.44 -13.26 -18.74
N SER A 32 -4.81 -12.59 -17.65
CA SER A 32 -5.58 -13.22 -16.56
C SER A 32 -6.92 -13.70 -17.13
N THR A 33 -7.12 -15.02 -17.17
CA THR A 33 -8.33 -15.63 -17.74
C THR A 33 -9.42 -15.74 -16.69
N ASP A 34 -10.05 -14.62 -16.34
CA ASP A 34 -11.45 -14.64 -15.92
C ASP A 34 -12.31 -14.18 -17.11
N PRO A 35 -13.11 -15.07 -17.74
CA PRO A 35 -13.95 -14.71 -18.87
C PRO A 35 -15.04 -13.68 -18.56
N GLN A 36 -15.22 -13.26 -17.29
CA GLN A 36 -16.14 -12.17 -16.91
C GLN A 36 -15.49 -10.78 -16.76
N LEU A 37 -14.17 -10.70 -16.70
CA LEU A 37 -13.45 -9.43 -16.69
C LEU A 37 -13.13 -9.04 -18.14
N ALA A 38 -13.47 -7.80 -18.52
CA ALA A 38 -13.06 -7.27 -19.81
C ALA A 38 -11.53 -7.40 -19.94
N THR A 39 -11.02 -7.73 -21.10
CA THR A 39 -9.58 -7.69 -21.39
C THR A 39 -9.20 -6.25 -21.76
N PRO A 40 -8.36 -5.53 -20.99
CA PRO A 40 -7.66 -5.88 -19.73
C PRO A 40 -8.51 -5.69 -18.46
N ALA A 41 -8.21 -6.46 -17.41
CA ALA A 41 -8.96 -6.48 -16.15
C ALA A 41 -9.08 -5.07 -15.55
N GLN A 42 -10.29 -4.53 -15.52
CA GLN A 42 -10.56 -3.24 -14.91
C GLN A 42 -10.87 -3.43 -13.42
N PHE A 43 -9.86 -3.31 -12.56
CA PHE A 43 -10.03 -3.48 -11.11
C PHE A 43 -10.75 -2.29 -10.45
N SER A 44 -10.55 -1.10 -10.97
CA SER A 44 -11.23 0.11 -10.53
C SER A 44 -11.43 1.08 -11.70
N ARG A 45 -12.24 2.10 -11.49
CA ARG A 45 -12.35 3.25 -12.39
C ARG A 45 -12.12 4.54 -11.64
N ASP A 46 -11.65 5.56 -12.36
CA ASP A 46 -11.69 6.92 -11.85
C ASP A 46 -13.15 7.34 -11.61
N GLY A 47 -13.36 8.01 -10.48
CA GLY A 47 -14.66 8.50 -10.06
C GLY A 47 -14.67 10.02 -9.90
N SER A 48 -15.88 10.55 -9.72
CA SER A 48 -16.16 11.96 -9.46
C SER A 48 -16.71 12.16 -8.05
N ILE A 49 -16.76 13.43 -7.59
CA ILE A 49 -17.47 13.77 -6.34
C ILE A 49 -18.93 13.32 -6.40
N SER A 50 -19.58 13.41 -7.56
CA SER A 50 -20.95 12.91 -7.74
C SER A 50 -21.07 11.40 -7.61
N ASP A 51 -20.08 10.63 -8.08
CA ASP A 51 -20.05 9.19 -7.85
C ASP A 51 -19.93 8.86 -6.35
N LEU A 52 -19.07 9.58 -5.61
CA LEU A 52 -18.94 9.41 -4.16
C LEU A 52 -20.23 9.79 -3.42
N GLN A 53 -20.86 10.90 -3.77
CA GLN A 53 -22.19 11.24 -3.24
C GLN A 53 -23.20 10.12 -3.48
N ASN A 54 -23.20 9.52 -4.67
CA ASN A 54 -24.14 8.46 -5.01
C ASN A 54 -23.83 7.14 -4.27
N GLY A 55 -22.55 6.78 -4.12
CA GLY A 55 -22.13 5.61 -3.36
C GLY A 55 -22.47 5.71 -1.87
N LEU A 56 -22.42 6.92 -1.30
CA LEU A 56 -22.75 7.15 0.11
C LEU A 56 -24.26 7.30 0.39
N LYS A 57 -25.08 7.59 -0.63
CA LYS A 57 -26.55 7.75 -0.48
C LYS A 57 -27.27 6.44 -0.16
N THR A 58 -26.70 5.30 -0.55
CA THR A 58 -27.39 3.99 -0.47
C THR A 58 -27.31 3.33 0.91
N GLY A 59 -26.70 4.00 1.91
CA GLY A 59 -26.57 3.51 3.28
C GLY A 59 -25.13 3.54 3.76
N THR A 60 -24.74 2.53 4.55
CA THR A 60 -23.35 2.34 4.98
C THR A 60 -22.48 1.96 3.79
N ALA A 61 -21.38 2.67 3.61
CA ALA A 61 -20.33 2.32 2.66
C ALA A 61 -19.00 2.29 3.39
N ARG A 62 -18.10 1.38 3.00
CA ARG A 62 -16.72 1.42 3.48
C ARG A 62 -15.89 2.31 2.58
N VAL A 63 -15.17 3.25 3.19
CA VAL A 63 -14.22 4.12 2.50
C VAL A 63 -12.82 3.80 2.97
N GLU A 64 -11.90 3.73 2.02
CA GLU A 64 -10.46 3.68 2.27
C GLU A 64 -9.83 4.98 1.79
N VAL A 65 -9.02 5.59 2.65
CA VAL A 65 -8.47 6.91 2.41
C VAL A 65 -6.99 6.92 2.71
N SER A 66 -6.17 7.11 1.68
CA SER A 66 -4.76 7.44 1.82
C SER A 66 -4.63 8.96 1.92
N ILE A 67 -3.89 9.45 2.91
CA ILE A 67 -3.80 10.88 3.25
C ILE A 67 -2.40 11.38 2.93
N ILE A 68 -2.29 12.60 2.40
CA ILE A 68 -0.98 13.23 2.16
C ILE A 68 -0.29 13.46 3.51
N PRO A 69 0.93 12.94 3.72
CA PRO A 69 1.65 13.09 4.98
C PRO A 69 1.83 14.55 5.38
N GLY A 70 1.63 14.86 6.67
CA GLY A 70 1.76 16.21 7.21
C GLY A 70 0.58 17.16 6.91
N GLY A 71 -0.49 16.69 6.27
CA GLY A 71 -1.67 17.48 5.96
C GLY A 71 -3.00 16.76 6.22
N LEU A 72 -4.09 17.44 5.90
CA LEU A 72 -5.46 16.92 5.92
C LEU A 72 -6.06 16.96 4.51
N VAL A 73 -5.29 16.49 3.54
CA VAL A 73 -5.71 16.37 2.14
C VAL A 73 -5.68 14.90 1.77
N ALA A 74 -6.78 14.38 1.23
CA ALA A 74 -6.81 13.01 0.75
C ALA A 74 -5.95 12.88 -0.52
N ARG A 75 -5.03 11.91 -0.55
CA ARG A 75 -4.34 11.48 -1.76
C ARG A 75 -5.26 10.62 -2.61
N ARG A 76 -5.93 9.68 -1.97
CA ARG A 76 -6.82 8.72 -2.61
C ARG A 76 -8.03 8.47 -1.74
N VAL A 77 -9.19 8.38 -2.36
CA VAL A 77 -10.42 7.89 -1.73
C VAL A 77 -10.95 6.76 -2.58
N GLU A 78 -11.09 5.58 -1.97
CA GLU A 78 -11.68 4.41 -2.59
C GLU A 78 -12.99 4.06 -1.89
N ILE A 79 -14.05 3.82 -2.67
CA ILE A 79 -15.32 3.30 -2.16
C ILE A 79 -15.32 1.80 -2.41
N GLU A 80 -15.31 1.04 -1.32
CA GLU A 80 -15.23 -0.40 -1.34
C GLU A 80 -16.62 -1.04 -1.52
N GLN A 81 -16.63 -2.30 -1.94
CA GLN A 81 -17.86 -3.07 -2.08
C GLN A 81 -18.62 -3.28 -0.75
N ALA A 82 -19.94 -3.49 -0.85
CA ALA A 82 -20.80 -3.69 0.33
C ALA A 82 -20.39 -4.85 1.24
N LYS A 83 -19.70 -5.88 0.73
CA LYS A 83 -19.18 -6.99 1.55
C LYS A 83 -18.03 -6.58 2.48
N GLU A 84 -17.34 -5.50 2.14
CA GLU A 84 -16.15 -5.01 2.84
C GLU A 84 -16.52 -4.30 4.15
N ILE A 85 -17.79 -3.94 4.35
CA ILE A 85 -18.28 -3.30 5.59
C ILE A 85 -18.08 -4.16 6.84
N ALA A 86 -17.95 -5.48 6.67
CA ALA A 86 -17.74 -6.43 7.77
C ALA A 86 -16.26 -6.56 8.17
N LYS A 87 -15.32 -6.00 7.40
CA LYS A 87 -13.90 -6.04 7.75
C LYS A 87 -13.61 -5.13 8.95
N PRO A 88 -12.56 -5.42 9.75
CA PRO A 88 -12.08 -4.51 10.79
C PRO A 88 -11.82 -3.12 10.22
N GLU A 89 -12.21 -2.10 10.96
CA GLU A 89 -11.86 -0.72 10.67
C GLU A 89 -10.40 -0.45 11.05
N GLU A 90 -9.73 0.40 10.29
CA GLU A 90 -8.29 0.57 10.37
C GLU A 90 -7.89 2.05 10.36
N VAL A 91 -6.90 2.39 11.18
CA VAL A 91 -6.19 3.66 11.14
C VAL A 91 -4.70 3.37 11.19
N ARG A 92 -3.95 3.90 10.24
CA ARG A 92 -2.50 3.87 10.23
C ARG A 92 -1.92 5.27 10.29
N GLY A 93 -0.81 5.42 11.02
CA GLY A 93 -0.01 6.64 10.97
C GLY A 93 1.14 6.68 11.97
N GLN A 94 1.96 7.72 11.87
CA GLN A 94 3.05 7.99 12.80
C GLN A 94 2.54 8.48 14.16
N ILE A 95 3.03 7.89 15.24
CA ILE A 95 2.79 8.37 16.60
C ILE A 95 3.68 9.57 16.90
N THR A 96 3.07 10.64 17.42
CA THR A 96 3.74 11.85 17.91
C THR A 96 3.74 11.94 19.44
N ALA A 97 2.77 11.32 20.10
CA ALA A 97 2.71 11.23 21.55
C ALA A 97 2.00 9.95 21.99
N ILE A 98 2.38 9.41 23.14
CA ILE A 98 1.67 8.30 23.78
C ILE A 98 1.54 8.54 25.28
N THR A 99 0.37 8.26 25.82
CA THR A 99 0.10 8.28 27.26
C THR A 99 -0.42 6.93 27.72
N TRP A 100 -0.13 6.57 28.97
CA TRP A 100 -0.66 5.40 29.64
C TRP A 100 -0.86 5.73 31.12
N SER A 101 -2.11 5.70 31.58
CA SER A 101 -2.46 6.01 32.95
C SER A 101 -3.76 5.31 33.35
N GLY A 102 -3.80 4.71 34.53
CA GLY A 102 -5.05 4.15 35.09
C GLY A 102 -5.69 3.04 34.24
N GLY A 103 -4.91 2.29 33.46
CA GLY A 103 -5.42 1.21 32.60
C GLY A 103 -5.92 1.67 31.22
N HIS A 104 -5.78 2.95 30.91
CA HIS A 104 -6.13 3.54 29.63
C HIS A 104 -4.93 4.27 29.02
N GLY A 105 -4.81 4.21 27.70
CA GLY A 105 -3.80 4.94 26.95
C GLY A 105 -4.34 5.61 25.71
N ILE A 106 -3.65 6.65 25.29
CA ILE A 106 -3.94 7.40 24.07
C ILE A 106 -2.66 7.48 23.25
N ALA A 107 -2.70 6.97 22.02
CA ALA A 107 -1.68 7.23 21.01
C ALA A 107 -2.18 8.39 20.13
N THR A 108 -1.42 9.47 20.06
CA THR A 108 -1.70 10.61 19.18
C THR A 108 -0.92 10.44 17.89
N LEU A 109 -1.62 10.47 16.77
CA LEU A 109 -1.02 10.36 15.44
C LEU A 109 -0.69 11.74 14.86
N LYS A 110 0.31 11.78 14.00
CA LYS A 110 0.73 12.97 13.26
C LYS A 110 -0.37 13.51 12.33
N VAL A 111 -1.20 12.62 11.78
CA VAL A 111 -2.33 12.99 10.93
C VAL A 111 -3.42 13.68 11.76
N GLY A 112 -3.53 14.99 11.61
CA GLY A 112 -4.57 15.80 12.29
C GLY A 112 -4.54 15.76 13.82
N GLY A 113 -3.50 15.21 14.46
CA GLY A 113 -3.51 14.96 15.90
C GLY A 113 -4.49 13.86 16.34
N LEU A 114 -4.86 12.95 15.43
CA LEU A 114 -5.86 11.91 15.68
C LEU A 114 -5.48 11.08 16.91
N GLN A 115 -6.45 10.88 17.81
CA GLN A 115 -6.25 10.13 19.04
C GLN A 115 -6.83 8.72 18.91
N ILE A 116 -5.97 7.73 19.12
CA ILE A 116 -6.33 6.32 19.19
C ILE A 116 -6.29 5.90 20.65
N ALA A 117 -7.44 5.55 21.19
CA ALA A 117 -7.55 4.99 22.53
C ALA A 117 -7.20 3.50 22.53
N PHE A 118 -6.57 3.05 23.61
CA PHE A 118 -6.31 1.65 23.88
C PHE A 118 -6.39 1.38 25.38
N ASP A 119 -6.65 0.14 25.75
CA ASP A 119 -6.79 -0.28 27.14
C ASP A 119 -6.27 -1.71 27.36
N SER A 120 -6.56 -2.28 28.52
CA SER A 120 -6.13 -3.64 28.86
C SER A 120 -6.71 -4.75 27.96
N SER A 121 -7.76 -4.46 27.19
CA SER A 121 -8.35 -5.39 26.22
C SER A 121 -7.70 -5.32 24.83
N THR A 122 -6.92 -4.28 24.55
CA THR A 122 -6.21 -4.12 23.29
C THR A 122 -5.12 -5.18 23.15
N SER A 123 -5.14 -5.90 22.03
CA SER A 123 -4.07 -6.83 21.66
C SER A 123 -2.92 -6.07 21.01
N PHE A 124 -1.71 -6.27 21.50
CA PHE A 124 -0.51 -5.68 20.91
C PHE A 124 0.24 -6.74 20.12
N HIS A 125 0.59 -6.40 18.89
CA HIS A 125 1.39 -7.26 18.04
C HIS A 125 2.74 -6.59 17.74
N PRO A 126 3.83 -7.36 17.72
CA PRO A 126 5.08 -6.86 17.18
C PRO A 126 4.86 -6.57 15.69
N ARG A 127 5.86 -5.96 15.02
CA ARG A 127 5.88 -5.99 13.56
C ARG A 127 5.71 -7.45 13.13
N LEU A 128 4.74 -7.73 12.26
CA LEU A 128 4.63 -9.06 11.66
C LEU A 128 5.96 -9.31 10.95
N SER A 129 6.72 -10.27 11.47
CA SER A 129 7.85 -10.82 10.73
C SER A 129 7.23 -11.65 9.61
N PRO A 130 7.58 -11.43 8.34
CA PRO A 130 6.99 -12.16 7.20
C PRO A 130 7.09 -13.69 7.35
N SER A 131 8.06 -14.16 8.14
CA SER A 131 8.27 -15.58 8.46
C SER A 131 7.21 -16.21 9.38
N ASN A 132 6.22 -15.45 9.89
CA ASN A 132 5.18 -16.00 10.77
C ASN A 132 3.82 -15.27 10.67
N PRO A 133 3.10 -15.43 9.55
CA PRO A 133 1.86 -14.71 9.28
C PRO A 133 0.66 -15.13 10.17
N GLU A 134 0.78 -16.21 10.93
CA GLU A 134 -0.27 -16.69 11.86
C GLU A 134 0.08 -16.55 13.35
N GLY A 135 1.22 -15.95 13.69
CA GLY A 135 1.61 -15.80 15.10
C GLY A 135 1.78 -17.14 15.84
N THR A 136 2.05 -18.24 15.13
CA THR A 136 2.43 -19.50 15.79
C THR A 136 3.82 -19.33 16.35
N ALA A 137 3.91 -19.06 17.66
CA ALA A 137 5.14 -18.91 18.39
C ALA A 137 6.15 -20.02 18.05
N GLY A 138 7.10 -19.71 17.17
CA GLY A 138 8.32 -20.48 17.03
C GLY A 138 9.05 -20.46 18.36
N HIS A 139 9.62 -21.59 18.75
CA HIS A 139 10.22 -21.86 20.06
C HIS A 139 11.41 -20.96 20.42
N GLY A 140 11.10 -19.70 20.74
CA GLY A 140 11.93 -18.70 21.40
C GLY A 140 10.98 -17.73 22.11
N HIS A 141 11.23 -17.44 23.38
CA HIS A 141 10.35 -16.60 24.21
C HIS A 141 10.25 -15.14 23.71
N HIS A 142 9.45 -14.87 22.69
CA HIS A 142 8.93 -13.54 22.39
C HIS A 142 7.41 -13.60 22.46
N GLY A 143 6.88 -13.51 23.68
CA GLY A 143 5.43 -13.39 23.89
C GLY A 143 4.86 -12.17 23.18
N LYS A 144 3.53 -12.12 23.00
CA LYS A 144 2.85 -10.90 22.53
C LYS A 144 3.30 -9.72 23.39
N PRO A 145 3.69 -8.57 22.80
CA PRO A 145 4.09 -7.39 23.55
C PRO A 145 3.04 -7.07 24.61
N THR A 146 3.48 -6.79 25.83
CA THR A 146 2.58 -6.21 26.82
C THR A 146 2.32 -4.75 26.48
N VAL A 147 1.27 -4.16 27.06
CA VAL A 147 1.03 -2.72 26.96
C VAL A 147 2.24 -1.90 27.42
N ALA A 148 2.94 -2.37 28.46
CA ALA A 148 4.15 -1.72 28.97
C ALA A 148 5.29 -1.78 27.96
N ASP A 149 5.49 -2.91 27.28
CA ASP A 149 6.51 -3.05 26.23
C ASP A 149 6.23 -2.13 25.05
N PHE A 150 4.97 -2.08 24.61
CA PHE A 150 4.52 -1.23 23.51
C PHE A 150 4.74 0.27 23.83
N VAL A 151 4.26 0.72 24.98
CA VAL A 151 4.40 2.12 25.43
C VAL A 151 5.87 2.50 25.60
N THR A 152 6.66 1.63 26.25
CA THR A 152 8.10 1.88 26.47
C THR A 152 8.85 2.00 25.15
N ARG A 153 8.56 1.13 24.18
CA ARG A 153 9.18 1.16 22.85
C ARG A 153 8.87 2.45 22.10
N ILE A 154 7.61 2.90 22.11
CA ILE A 154 7.24 4.17 21.47
C ILE A 154 7.90 5.35 22.16
N GLN A 155 7.89 5.39 23.50
CA GLN A 155 8.55 6.45 24.26
C GLN A 155 10.06 6.52 23.97
N ALA A 156 10.72 5.37 23.85
CA ALA A 156 12.14 5.31 23.49
C ALA A 156 12.39 5.86 22.07
N GLN A 157 11.54 5.52 21.09
CA GLN A 157 11.65 6.07 19.74
C GLN A 157 11.44 7.59 19.73
N LEU A 158 10.40 8.08 20.41
CA LEU A 158 10.12 9.52 20.53
C LEU A 158 11.28 10.27 21.20
N ALA A 159 11.86 9.70 22.26
CA ALA A 159 13.02 10.28 22.94
C ALA A 159 14.28 10.32 22.05
N ALA A 160 14.41 9.39 21.11
CA ALA A 160 15.45 9.37 20.09
C ALA A 160 15.16 10.29 18.88
N GLY A 161 14.02 11.00 18.88
CA GLY A 161 13.61 11.85 17.75
C GLY A 161 13.02 11.07 16.56
N HIS A 162 12.61 9.82 16.79
CA HIS A 162 11.98 8.96 15.79
C HIS A 162 10.47 8.82 16.06
N HIS A 163 9.69 8.56 15.01
CA HIS A 163 8.25 8.36 15.09
C HIS A 163 7.88 6.94 14.66
N ALA A 164 7.32 6.15 15.58
CA ALA A 164 6.80 4.82 15.28
C ALA A 164 5.60 4.93 14.34
N VAL A 165 5.55 4.11 13.28
CA VAL A 165 4.31 3.89 12.53
C VAL A 165 3.56 2.74 13.18
N VAL A 166 2.24 2.91 13.33
CA VAL A 166 1.37 1.87 13.85
C VAL A 166 0.13 1.74 13.01
N THR A 167 -0.40 0.53 13.01
CA THR A 167 -1.73 0.20 12.49
C THR A 167 -2.62 -0.16 13.66
N ALA A 168 -3.69 0.61 13.83
CA ALA A 168 -4.72 0.44 14.83
C ALA A 168 -5.96 -0.15 14.18
N ARG A 169 -6.49 -1.23 14.73
CA ARG A 169 -7.71 -1.87 14.23
C ARG A 169 -8.78 -1.95 15.30
N ARG A 170 -10.03 -1.87 14.87
CA ARG A 170 -11.20 -2.20 15.69
C ARG A 170 -12.22 -3.00 14.88
N ASN A 171 -13.07 -3.75 15.56
CA ASN A 171 -14.23 -4.35 14.90
C ASN A 171 -15.12 -3.26 14.30
N PRO A 172 -15.75 -3.50 13.14
CA PRO A 172 -16.62 -2.51 12.52
C PRO A 172 -17.74 -2.10 13.47
N ALA A 173 -17.97 -0.79 13.59
CA ALA A 173 -19.04 -0.28 14.44
C ALA A 173 -20.42 -0.74 13.91
N ALA A 174 -21.37 -0.92 14.83
CA ALA A 174 -22.74 -1.31 14.49
C ALA A 174 -23.47 -0.25 13.65
N GLN A 175 -23.03 1.00 13.72
CA GLN A 175 -23.48 2.11 12.92
C GLN A 175 -22.29 2.73 12.19
N PRO A 176 -22.50 3.35 11.01
CA PRO A 176 -21.45 4.12 10.35
C PRO A 176 -20.85 5.16 11.29
N GLN A 177 -19.56 5.43 11.12
CA GLN A 177 -18.85 6.48 11.85
C GLN A 177 -19.59 7.81 11.67
N ALA A 178 -19.97 8.42 12.79
CA ALA A 178 -20.59 9.74 12.75
C ALA A 178 -19.52 10.79 12.37
N PRO A 179 -19.87 11.82 11.58
CA PRO A 179 -18.89 12.77 11.03
C PRO A 179 -18.04 13.50 12.09
N ASP A 180 -18.66 13.83 13.23
CA ASP A 180 -18.01 14.58 14.31
C ASP A 180 -17.65 13.70 15.51
N ASP A 181 -17.84 12.37 15.41
CA ASP A 181 -17.35 11.43 16.42
C ASP A 181 -15.86 11.18 16.21
N ALA A 182 -15.04 11.61 17.17
CA ALA A 182 -13.59 11.47 17.16
C ALA A 182 -13.09 10.17 17.83
N SER A 183 -13.99 9.32 18.31
CA SER A 183 -13.61 8.14 19.07
C SER A 183 -13.10 7.02 18.16
N PHE A 184 -11.92 6.51 18.49
CA PHE A 184 -11.41 5.26 17.96
C PHE A 184 -10.68 4.50 19.06
N THR A 185 -11.33 3.45 19.58
CA THR A 185 -10.71 2.53 20.54
C THR A 185 -10.23 1.29 19.82
N ALA A 186 -8.92 1.06 19.84
CA ALA A 186 -8.30 -0.05 19.16
C ALA A 186 -8.54 -1.37 19.92
N SER A 187 -9.03 -2.39 19.23
CA SER A 187 -8.95 -3.78 19.71
C SER A 187 -7.57 -4.38 19.43
N GLU A 188 -6.84 -3.81 18.48
CA GLU A 188 -5.49 -4.25 18.11
C GLU A 188 -4.60 -3.06 17.76
N LEU A 189 -3.35 -3.10 18.24
CA LEU A 189 -2.29 -2.19 17.88
C LEU A 189 -1.08 -2.98 17.40
N GLN A 190 -0.63 -2.70 16.19
CA GLN A 190 0.51 -3.36 15.56
C GLN A 190 1.55 -2.32 15.18
N PHE A 191 2.83 -2.60 15.45
CA PHE A 191 3.92 -1.82 14.87
C PHE A 191 3.98 -2.08 13.36
N ASP A 192 3.95 -1.01 12.58
CA ASP A 192 4.15 -1.06 11.15
C ASP A 192 5.64 -0.78 10.85
N GLY A 193 6.16 -1.43 9.82
CA GLY A 193 7.53 -1.32 9.38
C GLY A 193 7.83 -0.09 8.53
N GLY A 194 6.81 0.48 7.88
CA GLY A 194 6.99 1.40 6.76
C GLY A 194 7.15 2.87 7.12
N ALA A 195 7.13 3.72 6.08
CA ALA A 195 7.21 5.17 6.20
C ALA A 195 5.88 5.83 6.62
N ASP A 196 5.89 7.17 6.73
CA ASP A 196 4.70 7.97 7.10
C ASP A 196 3.62 7.90 6.01
N HIS A 197 2.82 6.84 6.00
CA HIS A 197 1.72 6.62 5.05
C HIS A 197 0.37 6.61 5.80
N PRO A 198 -0.17 7.80 6.19
CA PRO A 198 -1.39 7.83 6.96
C PRO A 198 -2.57 7.31 6.13
N PHE A 199 -3.32 6.39 6.74
CA PHE A 199 -4.39 5.68 6.08
C PHE A 199 -5.57 5.49 7.03
N VAL A 200 -6.78 5.55 6.51
CA VAL A 200 -8.01 5.34 7.27
C VAL A 200 -8.98 4.50 6.46
N ALA A 201 -9.47 3.40 7.04
CA ALA A 201 -10.53 2.58 6.50
C ALA A 201 -11.70 2.50 7.48
N LEU A 202 -12.84 3.11 7.12
CA LEU A 202 -14.01 3.23 8.01
C LEU A 202 -15.30 2.99 7.26
N ASN A 203 -16.30 2.50 8.00
CA ASN A 203 -17.68 2.51 7.53
C ASN A 203 -18.27 3.91 7.75
N VAL A 204 -18.78 4.53 6.69
CA VAL A 204 -19.34 5.89 6.70
C VAL A 204 -20.69 5.95 5.99
N SER A 205 -21.34 7.10 6.04
CA SER A 205 -22.59 7.38 5.33
C SER A 205 -22.50 8.72 4.59
N ALA A 206 -23.58 9.11 3.89
CA ALA A 206 -23.69 10.42 3.25
C ALA A 206 -23.45 11.60 4.20
N ALA A 207 -23.67 11.44 5.51
CA ALA A 207 -23.40 12.48 6.51
C ALA A 207 -21.92 12.88 6.57
N SER A 208 -21.01 11.98 6.18
CA SER A 208 -19.57 12.22 6.22
C SER A 208 -19.05 13.08 5.06
N LEU A 209 -19.87 13.41 4.06
CA LEU A 209 -19.42 14.16 2.88
C LEU A 209 -20.12 15.53 2.79
N THR A 210 -19.34 16.59 2.67
CA THR A 210 -19.82 17.95 2.39
C THR A 210 -19.20 18.46 1.10
N THR A 211 -20.00 18.86 0.11
CA THR A 211 -19.47 19.38 -1.17
C THR A 211 -19.19 20.88 -1.11
N ASN A 212 -18.16 21.33 -1.83
CA ASN A 212 -17.83 22.74 -1.98
C ASN A 212 -18.31 23.27 -3.34
N PRO A 213 -19.23 24.26 -3.39
CA PRO A 213 -19.62 24.87 -4.66
C PRO A 213 -18.54 25.78 -5.26
N ALA A 214 -17.49 26.14 -4.51
CA ALA A 214 -16.39 27.00 -4.94
C ALA A 214 -15.01 26.37 -4.67
N PRO A 215 -14.58 25.37 -5.48
CA PRO A 215 -13.29 24.72 -5.33
C PRO A 215 -12.09 25.69 -5.47
N PRO A 216 -10.92 25.40 -4.86
CA PRO A 216 -10.58 24.21 -4.04
C PRO A 216 -10.81 24.40 -2.51
N PRO A 217 -11.01 23.29 -1.75
CA PRO A 217 -11.14 21.90 -2.21
C PRO A 217 -12.52 21.62 -2.85
N ASP A 218 -12.68 20.53 -3.57
CA ASP A 218 -13.96 20.15 -4.22
C ASP A 218 -15.01 19.65 -3.21
N ALA A 219 -14.57 19.02 -2.14
CA ALA A 219 -15.41 18.54 -1.05
C ALA A 219 -14.58 18.31 0.23
N TRP A 220 -15.26 18.02 1.32
CA TRP A 220 -14.68 17.58 2.58
C TRP A 220 -15.27 16.22 2.98
N LEU A 221 -14.39 15.26 3.28
CA LEU A 221 -14.74 13.99 3.89
C LEU A 221 -14.41 14.05 5.39
N LYS A 222 -15.44 13.97 6.23
CA LYS A 222 -15.33 13.98 7.69
C LYS A 222 -15.15 12.57 8.23
N LEU A 223 -14.03 12.33 8.91
CA LEU A 223 -13.67 11.04 9.52
C LEU A 223 -13.08 11.31 10.89
N LEU A 224 -13.50 10.55 11.92
CA LEU A 224 -12.92 10.61 13.26
C LEU A 224 -12.74 12.04 13.80
N GLY A 225 -13.74 12.90 13.58
CA GLY A 225 -13.75 14.28 14.06
C GLY A 225 -12.84 15.26 13.31
N PHE A 226 -12.12 14.84 12.27
CA PHE A 226 -11.37 15.73 11.37
C PHE A 226 -11.97 15.77 9.97
N GLN A 227 -11.59 16.80 9.20
CA GLN A 227 -12.08 17.01 7.83
C GLN A 227 -10.92 16.86 6.86
N LEU A 228 -11.04 15.94 5.91
CA LEU A 228 -10.11 15.78 4.81
C LEU A 228 -10.59 16.54 3.60
N GLU A 229 -9.73 17.39 3.06
CA GLU A 229 -9.94 18.03 1.77
C GLU A 229 -9.89 16.98 0.65
N LEU A 230 -10.90 16.99 -0.21
CA LEU A 230 -10.93 16.26 -1.47
C LEU A 230 -10.68 17.26 -2.59
N ARG A 231 -9.52 17.17 -3.24
CA ARG A 231 -9.05 18.06 -4.31
C ARG A 231 -8.96 17.28 -5.62
N VAL A 232 -10.13 16.95 -6.16
CA VAL A 232 -10.27 16.14 -7.37
C VAL A 232 -10.03 16.97 -8.63
N SER A 233 -10.47 18.23 -8.66
CA SER A 233 -10.36 19.11 -9.84
C SER A 233 -8.91 19.41 -10.25
N ASP A 234 -8.01 19.55 -9.28
CA ASP A 234 -6.57 19.76 -9.51
C ASP A 234 -5.74 18.46 -9.50
N ARG A 235 -6.42 17.30 -9.39
CA ARG A 235 -5.84 15.95 -9.37
C ARG A 235 -4.96 15.63 -8.17
N THR A 236 -4.99 16.44 -7.10
CA THR A 236 -4.32 16.11 -5.85
C THR A 236 -4.95 14.88 -5.17
N THR A 237 -6.28 14.75 -5.26
CA THR A 237 -7.04 13.59 -4.78
C THR A 237 -7.50 12.73 -5.95
N GLN A 238 -7.15 11.45 -5.91
CA GLN A 238 -7.68 10.44 -6.82
C GLN A 238 -8.90 9.76 -6.19
N LEU A 239 -10.03 9.81 -6.86
CA LEU A 239 -11.24 9.11 -6.44
C LEU A 239 -11.36 7.83 -7.26
N LYS A 240 -11.37 6.69 -6.57
CA LYS A 240 -11.47 5.36 -7.19
C LYS A 240 -12.76 4.68 -6.75
N ILE A 241 -13.37 3.98 -7.70
CA ILE A 241 -14.54 3.15 -7.44
C ILE A 241 -14.16 1.73 -7.81
N GLU A 242 -14.16 0.85 -6.81
CA GLU A 242 -13.82 -0.55 -6.99
C GLU A 242 -14.83 -1.21 -7.94
N ASN A 243 -14.35 -2.11 -8.79
CA ASN A 243 -15.23 -2.90 -9.64
C ASN A 243 -16.03 -3.91 -8.76
N PRO A 244 -17.36 -3.83 -8.71
CA PRO A 244 -18.18 -4.66 -7.83
C PRO A 244 -18.16 -6.15 -8.18
N ARG A 245 -17.59 -6.53 -9.33
CA ARG A 245 -17.45 -7.93 -9.73
C ARG A 245 -16.24 -8.61 -9.11
N LEU A 246 -15.29 -7.86 -8.55
CA LEU A 246 -14.09 -8.45 -7.97
C LEU A 246 -14.45 -9.28 -6.73
N GLN A 247 -14.05 -10.55 -6.70
CA GLN A 247 -14.17 -11.42 -5.53
C GLN A 247 -12.78 -11.95 -5.14
N GLY A 248 -12.54 -12.18 -3.85
CA GLY A 248 -11.24 -12.70 -3.38
C GLY A 248 -10.12 -11.66 -3.33
N VAL A 249 -10.45 -10.37 -3.23
CA VAL A 249 -9.46 -9.30 -3.00
C VAL A 249 -8.86 -9.45 -1.59
N ARG A 250 -7.53 -9.47 -1.53
CA ARG A 250 -6.75 -9.61 -0.31
C ARG A 250 -5.66 -8.54 -0.26
N GLY A 251 -5.51 -7.91 0.91
CA GLY A 251 -4.38 -7.03 1.20
C GLY A 251 -3.11 -7.84 1.43
N PHE A 252 -1.96 -7.30 1.02
CA PHE A 252 -0.65 -7.88 1.27
C PHE A 252 0.34 -6.79 1.69
N GLU A 253 1.32 -7.18 2.48
CA GLU A 253 2.43 -6.34 2.93
C GLU A 253 3.64 -7.27 3.17
N GLY A 254 4.83 -6.86 2.77
CA GLY A 254 6.04 -7.61 3.06
C GLY A 254 7.30 -7.03 2.44
N ILE A 255 8.44 -7.64 2.76
CA ILE A 255 9.73 -7.28 2.17
C ILE A 255 9.92 -8.02 0.86
N VAL A 256 10.35 -7.30 -0.17
CA VAL A 256 10.68 -7.86 -1.48
C VAL A 256 11.97 -8.66 -1.40
N GLN A 257 11.87 -9.96 -1.67
CA GLN A 257 13.02 -10.86 -1.77
C GLN A 257 13.61 -10.85 -3.19
N ALA A 258 12.74 -10.88 -4.21
CA ALA A 258 13.16 -10.96 -5.61
C ALA A 258 12.16 -10.28 -6.54
N VAL A 259 12.65 -9.85 -7.70
CA VAL A 259 11.85 -9.29 -8.79
C VAL A 259 12.21 -9.99 -10.09
N ASP A 260 11.19 -10.46 -10.82
CA ASP A 260 11.31 -10.89 -12.21
C ASP A 260 10.66 -9.83 -13.11
N GLN A 261 11.49 -8.99 -13.72
CA GLN A 261 11.03 -7.94 -14.63
C GLN A 261 10.42 -8.50 -15.92
N THR A 262 10.84 -9.69 -16.35
CA THR A 262 10.37 -10.29 -17.61
C THR A 262 9.03 -10.98 -17.39
N GLY A 263 8.92 -11.71 -16.28
CA GLY A 263 7.66 -12.33 -15.82
C GLY A 263 6.67 -11.33 -15.22
N GLY A 264 7.11 -10.12 -14.89
CA GLY A 264 6.28 -9.09 -14.25
C GLY A 264 5.89 -9.48 -12.82
N THR A 265 6.79 -10.09 -12.05
CA THR A 265 6.47 -10.59 -10.71
C THR A 265 7.41 -10.07 -9.64
N VAL A 266 6.88 -10.01 -8.42
CA VAL A 266 7.61 -9.70 -7.19
C VAL A 266 7.38 -10.85 -6.22
N THR A 267 8.46 -11.39 -5.66
CA THR A 267 8.41 -12.42 -4.62
C THR A 267 8.75 -11.77 -3.29
N LEU A 268 7.85 -11.88 -2.31
CA LEU A 268 8.07 -11.44 -0.95
C LEU A 268 8.86 -12.49 -0.16
N GLU A 269 9.51 -12.10 0.93
CA GLU A 269 10.32 -13.01 1.78
C GLU A 269 9.53 -14.19 2.37
N ASP A 270 8.20 -14.06 2.52
CA ASP A 270 7.31 -15.13 2.98
C ASP A 270 6.96 -16.15 1.87
N GLY A 271 7.48 -15.96 0.65
CA GLY A 271 7.21 -16.79 -0.52
C GLY A 271 5.95 -16.39 -1.29
N THR A 272 5.23 -15.34 -0.88
CA THR A 272 4.09 -14.80 -1.62
C THR A 272 4.56 -14.21 -2.96
N ILE A 273 3.86 -14.55 -4.03
CA ILE A 273 4.14 -14.07 -5.39
C ILE A 273 3.10 -13.04 -5.79
N ILE A 274 3.54 -11.83 -6.12
CA ILE A 274 2.69 -10.75 -6.63
C ILE A 274 2.94 -10.60 -8.12
N ARG A 275 1.91 -10.76 -8.95
CA ARG A 275 1.97 -10.54 -10.40
C ARG A 275 1.48 -9.14 -10.72
N ILE A 276 2.30 -8.39 -11.45
CA ILE A 276 1.94 -7.11 -12.05
C ILE A 276 1.29 -7.41 -13.39
N VAL A 277 -0.03 -7.28 -13.44
CA VAL A 277 -0.85 -7.59 -14.62
C VAL A 277 -1.38 -6.31 -15.27
N ALA A 278 -2.00 -6.44 -16.44
CA ALA A 278 -2.66 -5.30 -17.08
C ALA A 278 -3.77 -4.75 -16.16
N GLY A 279 -3.71 -3.45 -15.86
CA GLY A 279 -4.63 -2.79 -14.93
C GLY A 279 -4.11 -2.65 -13.50
N THR A 280 -2.97 -3.28 -13.16
CA THR A 280 -2.29 -3.04 -11.87
C THR A 280 -1.87 -1.58 -11.76
N GLU A 281 -2.19 -0.97 -10.63
CA GLU A 281 -1.77 0.40 -10.32
C GLU A 281 -0.51 0.40 -9.44
N LEU A 282 0.56 1.00 -9.97
CA LEU A 282 1.82 1.22 -9.25
C LEU A 282 1.74 2.59 -8.57
N GLU A 283 1.54 2.61 -7.25
CA GLU A 283 1.51 3.85 -6.48
C GLU A 283 2.93 4.28 -6.09
N PRO A 284 3.39 5.49 -6.47
CA PRO A 284 4.65 6.02 -5.98
C PRO A 284 4.55 6.54 -4.55
N LYS A 285 5.63 6.35 -3.79
CA LYS A 285 5.84 6.99 -2.48
C LYS A 285 5.74 8.52 -2.57
N ALA A 286 4.96 9.11 -1.66
CA ALA A 286 4.81 10.57 -1.54
C ALA A 286 5.82 11.16 -0.55
N GLY A 287 6.50 12.21 -0.98
CA GLY A 287 7.58 12.89 -0.24
C GLY A 287 8.54 13.60 -1.21
N PRO A 288 9.37 14.54 -0.73
CA PRO A 288 10.42 15.16 -1.54
C PRO A 288 11.58 14.20 -1.86
N ASP A 289 11.53 12.96 -1.37
CA ASP A 289 12.63 12.01 -1.50
C ASP A 289 12.69 11.38 -2.89
N ASP A 290 13.89 11.35 -3.45
CA ASP A 290 14.22 10.79 -4.77
C ASP A 290 14.16 9.25 -4.82
N ASN A 291 13.79 8.57 -3.72
CA ASN A 291 13.69 7.10 -3.63
C ASN A 291 12.34 6.55 -4.14
N ARG A 292 11.71 7.22 -5.11
CA ARG A 292 10.44 6.75 -5.68
C ARG A 292 10.66 5.50 -6.51
N LEU A 293 10.12 4.38 -6.04
CA LEU A 293 10.11 3.12 -6.78
C LEU A 293 8.82 3.05 -7.60
N THR A 294 8.88 3.50 -8.85
CA THR A 294 7.70 3.61 -9.75
C THR A 294 7.57 2.44 -10.71
N SER A 295 8.54 1.54 -10.74
CA SER A 295 8.60 0.42 -11.67
C SER A 295 9.35 -0.76 -11.06
N LEU A 296 9.14 -1.97 -11.62
CA LEU A 296 9.93 -3.15 -11.27
C LEU A 296 11.43 -2.97 -11.59
N ALA A 297 11.75 -2.07 -12.54
CA ALA A 297 13.13 -1.71 -12.82
C ALA A 297 13.76 -0.94 -11.64
N ASP A 298 13.04 0.02 -11.08
CA ASP A 298 13.49 0.78 -9.91
C ASP A 298 13.66 -0.12 -8.69
N VAL A 299 12.70 -1.02 -8.45
CA VAL A 299 12.77 -1.99 -7.34
C VAL A 299 14.00 -2.89 -7.49
N ALA A 300 14.23 -3.46 -8.67
CA ALA A 300 15.40 -4.29 -8.90
C ALA A 300 16.72 -3.52 -8.73
N ALA A 301 16.78 -2.25 -9.15
CA ALA A 301 17.94 -1.40 -8.96
C ALA A 301 18.20 -1.12 -7.46
N ALA A 302 17.15 -0.89 -6.67
CA ALA A 302 17.26 -0.70 -5.23
C ALA A 302 17.79 -1.96 -4.53
N LEU A 303 17.25 -3.14 -4.88
CA LEU A 303 17.74 -4.43 -4.34
C LEU A 303 19.20 -4.70 -4.72
N ALA A 304 19.58 -4.42 -5.99
CA ALA A 304 20.96 -4.56 -6.44
C ALA A 304 21.92 -3.60 -5.72
N ALA A 305 21.44 -2.45 -5.27
CA ALA A 305 22.18 -1.52 -4.42
C ALA A 305 22.25 -1.96 -2.93
N GLY A 306 21.71 -3.13 -2.58
CA GLY A 306 21.69 -3.67 -1.23
C GLY A 306 20.67 -2.99 -0.31
N LYS A 307 19.70 -2.26 -0.86
CA LYS A 307 18.61 -1.65 -0.09
C LYS A 307 17.52 -2.68 0.21
N THR A 308 16.88 -2.54 1.36
CA THR A 308 15.65 -3.27 1.68
C THR A 308 14.47 -2.56 1.03
N VAL A 309 13.60 -3.30 0.35
CA VAL A 309 12.39 -2.76 -0.27
C VAL A 309 11.15 -3.41 0.33
N GLY A 310 10.25 -2.61 0.89
CA GLY A 310 8.90 -3.01 1.27
C GLY A 310 7.95 -2.93 0.07
N ALA A 311 6.93 -3.80 0.09
CA ALA A 311 5.83 -3.80 -0.84
C ALA A 311 4.51 -3.92 -0.08
N GLU A 312 3.54 -3.07 -0.39
CA GLU A 312 2.20 -3.09 0.19
C GLU A 312 1.16 -2.96 -0.92
N GLY A 313 0.02 -3.62 -0.79
CA GLY A 313 -1.05 -3.45 -1.76
C GLY A 313 -2.28 -4.32 -1.54
N LYS A 314 -3.11 -4.39 -2.59
CA LYS A 314 -4.24 -5.32 -2.69
C LYS A 314 -4.11 -6.11 -3.97
N GLY A 315 -4.49 -7.39 -3.93
CA GLY A 315 -4.54 -8.24 -5.11
C GLY A 315 -5.65 -9.29 -5.06
N LEU A 316 -6.00 -9.83 -6.22
CA LEU A 316 -6.88 -10.98 -6.34
C LEU A 316 -6.10 -12.26 -6.11
N VAL A 317 -6.59 -13.14 -5.24
CA VAL A 317 -5.96 -14.45 -5.04
C VAL A 317 -6.16 -15.31 -6.28
N ASP A 318 -5.07 -15.71 -6.90
CA ASP A 318 -5.03 -16.65 -8.02
C ASP A 318 -4.73 -18.08 -7.56
N ALA A 319 -3.74 -18.22 -6.67
CA ALA A 319 -3.35 -19.51 -6.08
C ALA A 319 -3.04 -19.35 -4.59
N THR A 320 -3.22 -20.43 -3.82
CA THR A 320 -2.99 -20.43 -2.36
C THR A 320 -1.73 -21.16 -1.93
N SER A 321 -1.04 -21.86 -2.84
CA SER A 321 0.21 -22.57 -2.53
C SER A 321 1.12 -22.68 -3.78
N PRO A 322 2.19 -21.86 -3.87
CA PRO A 322 2.43 -20.68 -3.04
C PRO A 322 1.31 -19.64 -3.21
N LEU A 323 1.10 -18.78 -2.21
CA LEU A 323 0.13 -17.69 -2.31
C LEU A 323 0.53 -16.80 -3.49
N THR A 324 -0.33 -16.70 -4.50
CA THR A 324 -0.11 -15.89 -5.70
C THR A 324 -1.26 -14.92 -5.87
N LEU A 325 -0.94 -13.64 -6.06
CA LEU A 325 -1.91 -12.56 -6.20
C LEU A 325 -1.69 -11.78 -7.50
N ASP A 326 -2.77 -11.53 -8.25
CA ASP A 326 -2.78 -10.50 -9.29
C ASP A 326 -2.96 -9.14 -8.62
N ALA A 327 -1.94 -8.27 -8.70
CA ALA A 327 -1.97 -6.97 -8.04
C ALA A 327 -3.04 -6.07 -8.65
N ILE A 328 -3.91 -5.54 -7.80
CA ILE A 328 -4.83 -4.45 -8.15
C ILE A 328 -4.11 -3.12 -7.98
N LYS A 329 -3.49 -2.93 -6.81
CA LYS A 329 -2.65 -1.78 -6.47
C LYS A 329 -1.44 -2.27 -5.69
N ILE A 330 -0.29 -1.66 -5.92
CA ILE A 330 0.94 -1.94 -5.18
C ILE A 330 1.78 -0.68 -5.06
N GLU A 331 2.26 -0.44 -3.85
CA GLU A 331 3.22 0.60 -3.50
C GLU A 331 4.53 -0.06 -3.09
N PHE A 332 5.66 0.50 -3.56
CA PHE A 332 7.00 0.06 -3.19
C PHE A 332 7.74 1.16 -2.47
N GLU A 333 8.47 0.79 -1.42
CA GLU A 333 9.30 1.74 -0.69
C GLU A 333 10.62 1.16 -0.21
N VAL A 334 11.64 2.02 -0.13
CA VAL A 334 12.89 1.69 0.56
C VAL A 334 12.70 1.86 2.07
N GLU A 335 13.10 0.85 2.83
CA GLU A 335 13.06 0.75 4.30
C GLU A 335 14.34 1.23 4.98
#